data_AF-A0A7X6PAH8-F1
#
_entry.id   AF-A0A7X6PAH8-F1
#
_cell.length_a   1.000
_cell.length_b   1.000
_cell.length_c   1.000
_cell.angle_alpha   90.00
_cell.angle_beta   90.00
_cell.angle_gamma   90.00
#
_symmetry.space_group_name_H-M   'P 1'
#
loop_
_entity.id
_entity.type
_entity.pdbx_description
1 polymer ?
#
loop_
_entity_poly.entity_id
_entity_poly.type
_entity_poly.pdbx_seq_one_letter_code
_entity_poly.pdbx_strand_id
1 'polypeptide(L)'
;MKSYKIPRLQEELRKILNITLTTKINDPSLAWVTITDVVLSRDLKYAKLYFSHYNNPASHENIRERLIKTSGYFKKQIAGAHIMRTIPELSFYYDDTEDRAARVETLLASLKDKYNDEEDYENFDEDFDWDEEYEDEDDDLFDLDEDDDDIFDDIIDIDEDEGENK
;
A
#
# COMPACT_ATOMS: atom_id res chain seq x y z
N MET A 1 17.61 -17.47 20.47
CA MET A 1 17.00 -17.19 19.15
C MET A 1 17.14 -15.71 18.87
N LYS A 2 17.63 -15.31 17.68
CA LYS A 2 17.65 -13.90 17.30
C LYS A 2 16.21 -13.40 17.24
N SER A 3 15.87 -12.38 18.04
CA SER A 3 14.57 -11.71 17.96
C SER A 3 14.55 -10.90 16.67
N TYR A 4 13.85 -11.40 15.65
CA TYR A 4 13.63 -10.66 14.42
C TYR A 4 12.43 -9.73 14.62
N LYS A 5 12.61 -8.44 14.27
CA LYS A 5 11.47 -7.54 14.10
C LYS A 5 10.56 -8.12 13.02
N ILE A 6 9.25 -8.05 13.21
CA ILE A 6 8.22 -8.60 12.31
C ILE A 6 8.49 -8.29 10.82
N PRO A 7 8.86 -7.06 10.42
CA PRO A 7 9.16 -6.74 9.01
C PRO A 7 10.29 -7.59 8.42
N ARG A 8 11.34 -7.84 9.20
CA ARG A 8 12.48 -8.65 8.74
C ARG A 8 12.09 -10.13 8.57
N LEU A 9 11.18 -10.61 9.41
CA LEU A 9 10.64 -11.97 9.29
C LEU A 9 9.75 -12.12 8.04
N GLN A 10 8.94 -11.10 7.75
CA GLN A 10 8.13 -11.03 6.52
C GLN A 10 9.02 -11.10 5.26
N GLU A 11 10.11 -10.32 5.21
CA GLU A 11 11.03 -10.35 4.08
C GLU A 11 11.70 -11.72 3.90
N GLU A 12 12.16 -12.35 4.98
CA GLU A 12 12.75 -13.69 4.92
C GLU A 12 11.74 -14.73 4.43
N LEU A 13 10.50 -14.68 4.93
CA LEU A 13 9.43 -15.54 4.43
C LEU A 13 9.17 -15.33 2.94
N ARG A 14 9.05 -14.07 2.50
CA ARG A 14 8.84 -13.74 1.09
C ARG A 14 9.95 -14.32 0.20
N LYS A 15 11.22 -14.20 0.62
CA LYS A 15 12.36 -14.77 -0.12
C LYS A 15 12.26 -16.30 -0.21
N ILE A 16 12.02 -16.98 0.91
CA ILE A 16 11.90 -18.45 0.96
C ILE A 16 10.77 -18.93 0.06
N LEU A 17 9.62 -18.26 0.10
CA LEU A 17 8.45 -18.63 -0.69
C LEU A 17 8.69 -18.45 -2.19
N ASN A 18 9.27 -17.32 -2.61
CA ASN A 18 9.63 -17.10 -4.00
C ASN A 18 10.67 -18.10 -4.51
N ILE A 19 11.73 -18.38 -3.73
CA ILE A 19 12.71 -19.42 -4.08
C ILE A 19 12.02 -20.78 -4.23
N THR A 20 11.09 -21.10 -3.33
CA THR A 20 10.34 -22.36 -3.35
C THR A 20 9.47 -22.48 -4.60
N LEU A 21 8.79 -21.41 -5.01
CA LEU A 21 8.01 -21.33 -6.24
C LEU A 21 8.89 -21.60 -7.47
N THR A 22 10.00 -20.89 -7.62
CA THR A 22 10.83 -21.00 -8.82
C THR A 22 11.59 -22.33 -8.91
N THR A 23 12.08 -22.86 -7.79
CA THR A 23 13.04 -23.99 -7.82
C THR A 23 12.40 -25.35 -7.56
N LYS A 24 11.29 -25.43 -6.82
CA LYS A 24 10.78 -26.70 -6.30
C LYS A 24 9.36 -27.05 -6.71
N ILE A 25 8.61 -26.08 -7.24
CA ILE A 25 7.23 -26.30 -7.70
C ILE A 25 7.27 -26.45 -9.22
N ASN A 26 7.24 -27.70 -9.69
CA ASN A 26 7.27 -28.02 -11.13
C ASN A 26 5.85 -28.01 -11.73
N ASP A 27 5.14 -26.90 -11.51
CA ASP A 27 3.75 -26.79 -11.88
C ASP A 27 3.53 -25.71 -12.96
N PRO A 28 3.10 -26.07 -14.19
CA PRO A 28 2.95 -25.13 -15.30
C PRO A 28 2.09 -23.90 -14.98
N SER A 29 0.96 -24.05 -14.28
CA SER A 29 0.08 -22.90 -13.99
C SER A 29 0.59 -22.02 -12.84
N LEU A 30 1.72 -22.37 -12.20
CA LEU A 30 2.42 -21.54 -11.21
C LEU A 30 3.73 -20.96 -11.76
N ALA A 31 4.08 -21.23 -13.03
CA ALA A 31 5.38 -20.86 -13.61
C ALA A 31 5.64 -19.34 -13.70
N TRP A 32 4.59 -18.51 -13.63
CA TRP A 32 4.68 -17.05 -13.65
C TRP A 32 4.03 -16.38 -12.44
N VAL A 33 3.98 -17.08 -11.31
CA VAL A 33 3.40 -16.57 -10.07
C VAL A 33 4.51 -16.09 -9.13
N THR A 34 4.38 -14.87 -8.63
CA THR A 34 5.33 -14.26 -7.69
C THR A 34 4.61 -13.85 -6.43
N ILE A 35 5.26 -13.97 -5.26
CA ILE A 35 4.74 -13.42 -4.01
C ILE A 35 5.25 -11.98 -3.84
N THR A 36 4.36 -11.01 -3.97
CA THR A 36 4.67 -9.58 -3.87
C THR A 36 4.94 -9.18 -2.43
N ASP A 37 4.07 -9.59 -1.52
CA ASP A 37 4.14 -9.22 -0.11
C ASP A 37 3.63 -10.33 0.82
N VAL A 38 4.10 -10.30 2.07
CA VAL A 38 3.70 -11.23 3.13
C VAL A 38 3.43 -10.42 4.38
N VAL A 39 2.20 -10.45 4.89
CA VAL A 39 1.80 -9.76 6.13
C VAL A 39 1.56 -10.81 7.22
N LEU A 40 2.30 -10.68 8.32
CA LEU A 40 2.14 -11.54 9.49
C LEU A 40 1.23 -10.89 10.53
N SER A 41 0.41 -11.70 11.20
CA SER A 41 -0.34 -11.25 12.37
C SER A 41 0.60 -10.95 13.54
N ARG A 42 0.15 -10.09 14.48
CA ARG A 42 0.91 -9.76 15.71
C ARG A 42 1.28 -11.00 16.53
N ASP A 43 0.44 -12.03 16.52
CA ASP A 43 0.66 -13.29 17.22
C ASP A 43 1.40 -14.36 16.39
N LEU A 44 1.80 -14.03 15.15
CA LEU A 44 2.52 -14.89 14.21
C LEU A 44 1.81 -16.21 13.86
N LYS A 45 0.50 -16.32 14.11
CA LYS A 45 -0.29 -17.52 13.81
C LYS A 45 -0.89 -17.48 12.41
N TYR A 46 -1.04 -16.30 11.81
CA TYR A 46 -1.63 -16.12 10.49
C TYR A 46 -0.68 -15.33 9.60
N ALA A 47 -0.60 -15.75 8.35
CA ALA A 47 0.15 -15.05 7.31
C ALA A 47 -0.78 -14.81 6.12
N LYS A 48 -0.90 -13.54 5.69
CA LYS A 48 -1.52 -13.16 4.42
C LYS A 48 -0.42 -13.03 3.38
N LEU A 49 -0.53 -13.78 2.29
CA LEU A 49 0.43 -13.79 1.20
C LEU A 49 -0.27 -13.18 -0.01
N TYR A 50 0.30 -12.09 -0.50
CA TYR A 50 -0.14 -11.42 -1.72
C TYR A 50 0.66 -11.96 -2.88
N PHE A 51 -0.02 -12.39 -3.95
CA PHE A 51 0.60 -12.90 -5.15
C PHE A 51 0.10 -12.15 -6.38
N SER A 52 1.02 -11.95 -7.32
CA SER A 52 0.70 -11.52 -8.68
C SER A 52 1.09 -12.62 -9.67
N HIS A 53 0.55 -12.54 -10.88
CA HIS A 53 0.93 -13.43 -11.95
C HIS A 53 1.09 -12.66 -13.25
N TYR A 54 2.17 -12.92 -13.97
CA TYR A 54 2.43 -12.27 -15.25
C TYR A 54 2.07 -13.18 -16.41
N ASN A 55 1.24 -12.71 -17.35
CA ASN A 55 0.92 -13.42 -18.60
C ASN A 55 0.51 -14.90 -18.40
N ASN A 56 -0.28 -15.19 -17.37
CA ASN A 56 -0.74 -16.54 -17.05
C ASN A 56 -2.09 -16.81 -17.73
N PRO A 57 -2.25 -17.91 -18.50
CA PRO A 57 -3.54 -18.26 -19.10
C PRO A 57 -4.59 -18.71 -18.07
N ALA A 58 -4.18 -19.04 -16.84
CA ALA A 58 -5.10 -19.42 -15.77
C ALA A 58 -5.66 -18.19 -15.04
N SER A 59 -6.95 -18.24 -14.68
CA SER A 59 -7.58 -17.23 -13.82
C SER A 59 -6.93 -17.19 -12.43
N HIS A 60 -6.89 -16.01 -11.82
CA HIS A 60 -6.36 -15.78 -10.46
C HIS A 60 -6.94 -16.73 -9.40
N GLU A 61 -8.21 -17.13 -9.53
CA GLU A 61 -8.89 -18.04 -8.59
C GLU A 61 -8.33 -19.47 -8.72
N ASN A 62 -8.06 -19.91 -9.95
CA ASN A 62 -7.47 -21.21 -10.20
C ASN A 62 -6.03 -21.26 -9.65
N ILE A 63 -5.24 -20.19 -9.86
CA ILE A 63 -3.91 -20.05 -9.29
C ILE A 63 -3.98 -20.10 -7.75
N ARG A 64 -4.92 -19.37 -7.15
CA ARG A 64 -5.16 -19.37 -5.71
C ARG A 64 -5.45 -20.77 -5.17
N GLU A 65 -6.34 -21.53 -5.80
CA GLU A 65 -6.63 -22.90 -5.38
C GLU A 65 -5.39 -23.80 -5.41
N ARG A 66 -4.52 -23.61 -6.42
CA ARG A 66 -3.30 -24.39 -6.57
C ARG A 66 -2.24 -24.02 -5.53
N LEU A 67 -2.14 -22.73 -5.20
CA LEU A 67 -1.34 -22.25 -4.08
C LEU A 67 -1.83 -22.83 -2.75
N ILE A 68 -3.15 -22.90 -2.53
CA ILE A 68 -3.75 -23.53 -1.36
C ILE A 68 -3.39 -25.03 -1.30
N LYS A 69 -3.50 -25.76 -2.41
CA LYS A 69 -3.08 -27.17 -2.48
C LYS A 69 -1.59 -27.35 -2.20
N THR A 70 -0.76 -26.38 -2.59
CA THR A 70 0.69 -26.39 -2.40
C THR A 70 1.12 -25.85 -1.03
N SER A 71 0.18 -25.31 -0.24
CA SER A 71 0.45 -24.71 1.08
C SER A 71 1.21 -25.63 2.04
N GLY A 72 0.90 -26.94 2.04
CA GLY A 72 1.62 -27.93 2.86
C GLY A 72 3.10 -28.02 2.50
N TYR A 73 3.44 -27.83 1.23
CA TYR A 73 4.83 -27.79 0.77
C TYR A 73 5.55 -26.53 1.24
N PHE A 74 4.89 -25.37 1.15
CA PHE A 74 5.43 -24.11 1.68
C PHE A 74 5.69 -24.21 3.18
N LYS A 75 4.75 -24.75 3.95
CA LYS A 75 4.92 -25.00 5.39
C LYS A 75 6.17 -25.86 5.67
N LYS A 76 6.39 -26.91 4.88
CA LYS A 76 7.59 -27.77 5.02
C LYS A 76 8.90 -27.02 4.71
N GLN A 77 8.93 -26.15 3.70
CA GLN A 77 10.12 -25.35 3.40
C GLN A 77 10.42 -24.32 4.49
N ILE A 78 9.38 -23.65 5.00
CA ILE A 78 9.49 -22.70 6.13
C ILE A 78 10.03 -23.41 7.38
N ALA A 79 9.52 -24.62 7.66
CA ALA A 79 10.01 -25.45 8.76
C ALA A 79 11.51 -25.75 8.63
N GLY A 80 11.95 -26.11 7.42
CA GLY A 80 13.36 -26.41 7.13
C GLY A 80 14.28 -25.21 7.34
N ALA A 81 13.80 -24.00 7.04
CA ALA A 81 14.57 -22.76 7.18
C ALA A 81 14.83 -22.35 8.65
N HIS A 82 14.18 -22.97 9.64
CA HIS A 82 14.37 -22.69 11.07
C HIS A 82 14.23 -21.21 11.47
N ILE A 83 13.44 -20.43 10.71
CA ILE A 83 13.23 -19.00 10.96
C ILE A 83 12.20 -18.74 12.07
N MET A 84 11.30 -19.68 12.35
CA MET A 84 10.23 -19.54 13.35
C MET A 84 9.87 -20.86 14.02
N ARG A 85 9.34 -20.78 15.25
CA ARG A 85 8.97 -21.97 16.06
C ARG A 85 7.64 -22.58 15.62
N THR A 86 6.67 -21.72 15.34
CA THR A 86 5.32 -22.10 14.92
C THR A 86 5.10 -21.53 13.53
N ILE A 87 4.68 -22.39 12.61
CA ILE A 87 4.42 -22.00 11.23
C ILE A 87 2.99 -21.45 11.16
N PRO A 88 2.79 -20.24 10.61
CA PRO A 88 1.47 -19.66 10.51
C PRO A 88 0.60 -20.39 9.49
N GLU A 89 -0.71 -20.22 9.63
CA GLU A 89 -1.66 -20.56 8.57
C GLU A 89 -1.51 -19.55 7.42
N LEU A 90 -1.31 -20.09 6.21
CA LEU A 90 -1.02 -19.32 5.01
C LEU A 90 -2.34 -19.06 4.25
N SER A 91 -2.69 -17.80 4.08
CA SER A 91 -3.85 -17.36 3.29
C SER A 91 -3.36 -16.59 2.07
N PHE A 92 -3.88 -16.93 0.89
CA PHE A 92 -3.43 -16.37 -0.40
C PHE A 92 -4.46 -15.37 -0.93
N TYR A 93 -3.95 -14.21 -1.35
CA TYR A 93 -4.72 -13.09 -1.91
C TYR A 93 -4.06 -12.61 -3.20
N TYR A 94 -4.87 -12.30 -4.20
CA TYR A 94 -4.37 -11.68 -5.42
C TYR A 94 -4.06 -10.20 -5.17
N ASP A 95 -2.96 -9.73 -5.73
CA ASP A 95 -2.53 -8.34 -5.65
C ASP A 95 -3.01 -7.54 -6.87
N ASP A 96 -4.08 -6.74 -6.71
CA ASP A 96 -4.61 -5.80 -7.74
C ASP A 96 -3.80 -4.49 -7.78
N THR A 97 -2.69 -4.36 -7.04
CA THR A 97 -1.92 -3.11 -7.01
C THR A 97 -1.29 -2.78 -8.37
N GLU A 98 -0.79 -3.77 -9.11
CA GLU A 98 -0.24 -3.56 -10.46
C GLU A 98 -1.33 -3.11 -11.45
N ASP A 99 -2.47 -3.79 -11.44
CA ASP A 99 -3.62 -3.45 -12.26
C ASP A 99 -4.15 -2.04 -11.93
N ARG A 100 -4.16 -1.66 -10.65
CA ARG A 100 -4.51 -0.31 -10.21
C ARG A 100 -3.49 0.73 -10.66
N ALA A 101 -2.19 0.43 -10.58
CA ALA A 101 -1.13 1.34 -11.02
C ALA A 101 -1.24 1.62 -12.53
N ALA A 102 -1.46 0.60 -13.36
CA ALA A 102 -1.67 0.77 -14.80
C ALA A 102 -2.89 1.65 -15.13
N ARG A 103 -3.98 1.52 -14.36
CA ARG A 103 -5.17 2.39 -14.49
C ARG A 103 -4.84 3.84 -14.14
N VAL A 104 -4.08 4.07 -13.07
CA VAL A 104 -3.67 5.42 -12.64
C VAL A 104 -2.74 6.05 -13.68
N GLU A 105 -1.75 5.33 -14.21
CA GLU A 105 -0.88 5.82 -15.27
C GLU A 105 -1.66 6.22 -16.53
N THR A 106 -2.64 5.42 -16.93
CA THR A 106 -3.51 5.73 -18.08
C THR A 106 -4.30 7.02 -17.83
N LEU A 107 -4.80 7.22 -16.60
CA LEU A 107 -5.56 8.41 -16.21
C LEU A 107 -4.67 9.65 -16.11
N LEU A 108 -3.44 9.50 -15.63
CA LEU A 108 -2.45 10.58 -15.59
C LEU A 108 -1.99 10.97 -16.99
N ALA A 109 -1.81 10.00 -17.89
CA ALA A 109 -1.48 10.26 -19.29
C ALA A 109 -2.60 11.03 -20.01
N SER A 110 -3.86 10.65 -19.80
CA SER A 110 -4.99 11.37 -20.41
C SER A 110 -5.17 12.78 -19.87
N LEU A 111 -4.84 13.03 -18.59
CA LEU A 111 -4.79 14.39 -18.04
C LEU A 111 -3.63 15.19 -18.63
N LYS A 112 -2.43 14.61 -18.75
CA LYS A 112 -1.27 15.30 -19.32
C LYS A 112 -1.53 15.77 -20.76
N ASP A 113 -2.16 14.93 -21.58
CA ASP A 113 -2.57 15.34 -22.94
C ASP A 113 -3.59 16.49 -22.91
N LYS A 114 -4.44 16.55 -21.88
CA LYS A 114 -5.44 17.62 -21.72
C LYS A 114 -4.84 18.95 -21.26
N TYR A 115 -3.74 18.93 -20.50
CA TYR A 115 -3.03 20.12 -20.03
C TYR A 115 -1.89 20.56 -20.95
N ASN A 116 -1.58 19.81 -22.00
CA ASN A 116 -0.59 20.19 -23.01
C ASN A 116 -1.17 21.06 -24.14
N ASP A 117 -2.47 21.36 -24.11
CA ASP A 117 -3.18 22.18 -25.12
C ASP A 117 -3.35 23.66 -24.71
N GLU A 118 -2.71 24.12 -23.62
CA GLU A 118 -2.78 25.53 -23.19
C GLU A 118 -1.45 26.26 -23.45
N GLU A 119 -1.33 26.81 -24.66
CA GLU A 119 -0.72 28.13 -24.87
C GLU A 119 -1.57 29.20 -24.15
N ASP A 120 -1.48 29.29 -22.82
CA ASP A 120 -2.18 30.34 -22.04
C ASP A 120 -1.25 30.93 -20.95
N TYR A 121 0.05 31.04 -21.25
CA TYR A 121 1.04 31.78 -20.45
C TYR A 121 1.36 33.18 -21.01
N GLU A 122 0.50 33.76 -21.86
CA GLU A 122 0.73 35.07 -22.51
C GLU A 122 -0.15 36.20 -21.93
N ASN A 123 -0.77 36.01 -20.76
CA ASN A 123 -1.53 37.08 -20.06
C ASN A 123 -1.04 37.28 -18.61
N PHE A 124 0.27 37.27 -18.42
CA PHE A 124 0.84 37.90 -17.23
C PHE A 124 0.86 39.41 -17.50
N ASP A 125 -0.12 40.16 -16.97
CA ASP A 125 -0.06 41.62 -16.97
C ASP A 125 1.25 42.00 -16.24
N GLU A 126 2.23 42.51 -16.99
CA GLU A 126 3.57 42.91 -16.51
C GLU A 126 3.53 44.08 -15.50
N ASP A 127 2.34 44.57 -15.16
CA ASP A 127 2.14 45.74 -14.28
C ASP A 127 1.94 45.36 -12.79
N PHE A 128 2.13 44.09 -12.39
CA PHE A 128 2.11 43.72 -10.98
C PHE A 128 3.45 44.10 -10.29
N ASP A 129 3.51 45.34 -9.83
CA ASP A 129 4.65 45.93 -9.13
C ASP A 129 4.80 45.30 -7.72
N TRP A 130 5.68 44.30 -7.59
CA TRP A 130 6.02 43.63 -6.31
C TRP A 130 6.86 44.51 -5.37
N ASP A 131 7.22 45.72 -5.80
CA ASP A 131 8.00 46.70 -5.05
C ASP A 131 7.13 47.70 -4.27
N GLU A 132 5.83 47.45 -4.09
CA GLU A 132 5.04 48.15 -3.06
C GLU A 132 5.49 47.64 -1.69
N GLU A 133 6.64 48.15 -1.27
CA GLU A 133 7.26 48.05 0.04
C GLU A 133 6.20 48.46 1.07
N TYR A 134 5.68 47.48 1.81
CA TYR A 134 4.94 47.76 3.04
C TYR A 134 5.92 48.49 3.96
N GLU A 135 5.89 49.82 3.95
CA GLU A 135 6.58 50.62 4.94
C GLU A 135 6.04 50.17 6.30
N ASP A 136 6.94 49.61 7.11
CA ASP A 136 6.75 49.35 8.53
C ASP A 136 6.39 50.67 9.23
N GLU A 137 5.12 51.05 9.23
CA GLU A 137 4.60 52.09 10.11
C GLU A 137 3.70 51.45 11.17
N ASP A 138 4.26 51.51 12.37
CA ASP A 138 3.63 51.46 13.69
C ASP A 138 3.47 50.07 14.34
N ASP A 139 4.48 49.80 15.18
CA ASP A 139 4.35 49.29 16.54
C ASP A 139 2.95 49.51 17.17
N ASP A 140 2.54 48.53 17.98
CA ASP A 140 1.37 48.50 18.88
C ASP A 140 0.05 47.97 18.30
N LEU A 141 -0.11 46.65 18.29
CA LEU A 141 -1.17 45.98 19.07
C LEU A 141 -1.01 44.46 19.00
N PHE A 142 -0.74 43.83 20.14
CA PHE A 142 -1.56 42.77 20.74
C PHE A 142 -0.77 42.23 21.95
N ASP A 143 -1.10 42.73 23.14
CA ASP A 143 -0.83 42.01 24.38
C ASP A 143 -1.58 40.68 24.26
N LEU A 144 -0.81 39.61 24.01
CA LEU A 144 -1.26 38.25 24.23
C LEU A 144 -1.34 38.06 25.74
N ASP A 145 -2.46 38.45 26.34
CA ASP A 145 -2.86 37.86 27.60
C ASP A 145 -3.04 36.35 27.33
N GLU A 146 -2.11 35.57 27.90
CA GLU A 146 -2.23 34.14 28.11
C GLU A 146 -3.59 33.87 28.78
N ASP A 147 -4.56 33.32 28.03
CA ASP A 147 -5.66 32.48 28.52
C ASP A 147 -6.66 32.26 27.36
N ASP A 148 -6.40 31.30 26.47
CA ASP A 148 -7.45 30.66 25.65
C ASP A 148 -6.94 29.31 25.10
N ASP A 149 -6.94 28.31 25.97
CA ASP A 149 -6.63 26.90 25.69
C ASP A 149 -7.84 26.13 25.06
N ASP A 150 -8.85 26.80 24.49
CA ASP A 150 -10.15 26.16 24.16
C ASP A 150 -10.58 26.23 22.67
N ILE A 151 -9.65 26.08 21.71
CA ILE A 151 -9.99 26.07 20.25
C ILE A 151 -10.01 24.66 19.62
N PHE A 152 -9.77 23.59 20.38
CA PHE A 152 -9.84 22.22 19.86
C PHE A 152 -10.82 21.34 20.64
N ASP A 153 -12.12 21.61 20.53
CA ASP A 153 -13.15 20.61 20.88
C ASP A 153 -14.37 20.55 19.92
N ASP A 154 -14.41 21.32 18.83
CA ASP A 154 -15.58 21.38 17.93
C ASP A 154 -15.40 20.68 16.56
N ILE A 155 -14.54 19.66 16.47
CA ILE A 155 -14.49 18.75 15.30
C ILE A 155 -14.69 17.30 15.75
N ILE A 156 -15.80 17.03 16.43
CA ILE A 156 -16.46 15.72 16.43
C ILE A 156 -17.96 15.99 16.45
N ASP A 157 -18.58 16.08 15.26
CA ASP A 157 -19.99 15.81 15.03
C ASP A 157 -20.21 15.66 13.52
N ILE A 158 -19.85 14.48 13.00
CA ILE A 158 -20.40 13.96 11.74
C ILE A 158 -21.15 12.69 12.12
N ASP A 159 -22.41 12.91 12.47
CA ASP A 159 -23.59 12.05 12.38
C ASP A 159 -23.34 10.54 12.24
N GLU A 160 -23.46 9.84 13.37
CA GLU A 160 -24.08 8.52 13.45
C GLU A 160 -25.53 8.64 12.94
N ASP A 161 -25.79 8.24 11.69
CA ASP A 161 -27.14 7.90 11.26
C ASP A 161 -27.31 6.38 11.28
N GLU A 162 -27.91 5.91 12.38
CA GLU A 162 -28.48 4.58 12.49
C GLU A 162 -29.65 4.42 11.50
N GLY A 163 -29.40 3.70 10.42
CA GLY A 163 -30.43 3.16 9.54
C GLY A 163 -30.66 1.67 9.78
N GLU A 164 -31.28 1.30 10.92
CA GLU A 164 -31.98 0.02 11.04
C GLU A 164 -33.25 -0.01 10.17
N ASN A 165 -33.52 -1.21 9.63
CA ASN A 165 -34.71 -1.67 8.87
C ASN A 165 -34.74 -1.27 7.39
N LYS A 166 -34.74 -2.21 6.44
CA LYS A 166 -35.67 -3.36 6.35
C LYS A 166 -35.21 -4.40 5.32
#